data_AF-A0A820GRN3-F1
#
_entry.id   AF-A0A820GRN3-F1
#
_cell.length_a   1.000
_cell.length_b   1.000
_cell.length_c   1.000
_cell.angle_alpha   90.00
_cell.angle_beta   90.00
_cell.angle_gamma   90.00
#
_symmetry.space_group_name_H-M   'P 1'
#
loop_
_entity.id
_entity.type
_entity.pdbx_description
1 polymer ?
#
loop_
_entity_poly.entity_id
_entity_poly.type
_entity_poly.pdbx_seq_one_letter_code
_entity_poly.pdbx_strand_id
1 'polypeptide(L)' 'MILRSDNNQTYLCGVISNVATLAEFRNQGLSRQLLQQAINKMEQEAFDISLLGTGRQVIDNCDSSKVFD' A
#
# COMPACT_ATOMS: atom_id res chain seq x y z
N MET A 1 9.96 -0.08 7.16
CA MET A 1 9.14 -0.29 8.38
C MET A 1 9.35 -1.73 8.84
N ILE A 2 9.38 -2.01 10.14
CA ILE A 2 9.47 -3.40 10.63
C ILE A 2 8.08 -3.80 11.13
N LEU A 3 7.53 -4.88 10.58
CA LEU A 3 6.31 -5.52 11.07
C LEU A 3 6.71 -6.70 11.94
N ARG A 4 5.98 -6.92 13.04
CA ARG A 4 6.20 -8.05 13.95
C ARG A 4 4.88 -8.80 14.11
N SER A 5 4.92 -10.12 13.91
CA SER A 5 3.77 -10.99 14.16
C SER A 5 3.77 -11.53 15.59
N ASP A 6 2.64 -12.09 16.02
CA ASP A 6 2.44 -12.65 17.36
C ASP A 6 3.39 -13.82 17.66
N ASN A 7 3.82 -14.55 16.64
CA ASN A 7 4.84 -15.62 16.75
C ASN A 7 6.28 -15.09 16.78
N ASN A 8 6.46 -13.77 16.97
CA ASN A 8 7.75 -13.11 17.11
C ASN A 8 8.60 -13.02 15.82
N GLN A 9 8.05 -13.35 14.65
CA GLN A 9 8.71 -13.15 13.37
C GLN A 9 8.72 -11.65 13.03
N THR A 10 9.86 -11.16 12.51
CA THR A 10 10.01 -9.80 12.01
C THR A 10 10.06 -9.77 10.49
N TYR A 11 9.41 -8.78 9.89
CA TYR A 11 9.37 -8.57 8.45
C TYR A 11 9.81 -7.15 8.11
N LEU A 12 10.71 -7.01 7.16
CA LEU A 12 11.08 -5.75 6.55
C LEU A 12 9.99 -5.36 5.53
N CYS A 13 9.17 -4.39 5.90
CA CYS A 13 8.07 -3.88 5.09
C CYS A 13 8.45 -2.59 4.35
N GLY A 14 8.28 -2.61 3.03
CA GLY A 14 8.38 -1.44 2.16
C GLY A 14 7.06 -0.70 2.16
N VAL A 15 7.11 0.64 2.21
CA VAL A 15 5.90 1.47 2.15
C VAL A 15 5.95 2.28 0.87
N ILE A 16 4.99 2.05 -0.01
CA ILE A 16 4.81 2.85 -1.22
C ILE A 16 3.80 3.95 -0.91
N SER A 17 4.22 5.20 -1.11
CA SER A 17 3.42 6.38 -0.87
C SER A 17 3.57 7.38 -2.02
N ASN A 18 2.68 8.38 -2.05
CA ASN A 18 2.74 9.48 -3.02
C ASN A 18 2.76 9.03 -4.50
N VAL A 19 2.02 7.96 -4.83
CA VAL A 19 1.86 7.49 -6.21
C VAL A 19 0.98 8.48 -6.96
N ALA A 20 1.57 9.24 -7.89
CA ALA A 20 0.88 10.23 -8.70
C ALA A 20 1.24 10.09 -10.18
N THR A 21 0.32 10.51 -11.05
CA THR A 21 0.56 10.55 -12.50
C THR A 21 -0.06 11.83 -13.05
N LEU A 22 0.76 12.65 -13.70
CA LEU A 22 0.31 13.89 -14.35
C LEU A 22 -0.76 13.56 -15.40
N ALA A 23 -1.69 14.48 -15.63
CA ALA A 23 -2.90 14.22 -16.41
C ALA A 23 -2.58 13.78 -17.85
N GLU A 24 -1.59 14.40 -18.47
CA GLU A 24 -1.07 14.13 -19.81
C GLU A 24 -0.45 12.74 -19.98
N PHE A 25 -0.09 12.07 -18.87
CA PHE A 25 0.56 10.77 -18.85
C PHE A 25 -0.38 9.63 -18.37
N ARG A 26 -1.64 9.94 -18.08
CA ARG A 26 -2.64 8.93 -17.66
C ARG A 26 -2.98 7.97 -18.80
N ASN A 27 -3.40 6.77 -18.45
CA ASN A 27 -3.80 5.69 -19.38
C ASN A 27 -2.69 5.19 -20.32
N GLN A 28 -1.43 5.52 -20.06
CA GLN A 28 -0.27 5.04 -20.83
C GLN A 28 0.47 3.87 -20.15
N GLY A 29 -0.05 3.36 -19.03
CA GLY A 29 0.57 2.26 -18.28
C GLY A 29 1.83 2.64 -17.47
N LEU A 30 2.20 3.93 -17.43
CA LEU A 30 3.38 4.42 -16.71
C LEU A 30 3.37 4.11 -15.21
N SER A 31 2.21 4.22 -14.55
CA SER A 31 2.08 3.88 -13.12
C SER A 31 2.40 2.40 -12.86
N ARG A 32 2.04 1.50 -13.78
CA ARG A 32 2.37 0.06 -13.69
C ARG A 32 3.86 -0.17 -13.86
N GLN A 33 4.50 0.52 -14.81
CA GLN A 33 5.94 0.40 -15.04
C GLN A 33 6.75 0.89 -13.83
N LEU A 34 6.37 2.03 -13.25
CA LEU A 34 7.01 2.57 -12.04
C LEU A 34 6.80 1.64 -10.83
N LEU A 35 5.59 1.09 -10.67
CA LEU A 35 5.32 0.12 -9.60
C LEU A 35 6.19 -1.14 -9.75
N GLN A 36 6.36 -1.64 -10.98
CA GLN A 36 7.24 -2.79 -11.23
C GLN A 36 8.69 -2.47 -10.87
N GLN A 37 9.19 -1.28 -11.21
CA GLN A 37 10.55 -0.88 -10.84
C GLN A 37 10.73 -0.78 -9.32
N ALA A 38 9.73 -0.26 -8.60
CA ALA A 38 9.74 -0.21 -7.14
C ALA A 38 9.76 -1.61 -6.51
N ILE A 39 8.96 -2.55 -7.04
CA ILE A 39 8.96 -3.95 -6.61
C ILE A 39 10.33 -4.59 -6.81
N ASN A 40 10.90 -4.45 -8.01
CA ASN A 40 12.23 -5.01 -8.31
C ASN A 40 13.31 -4.46 -7.37
N LYS A 41 13.22 -3.17 -7.02
CA LYS A 41 14.15 -2.55 -6.06
C LYS A 41 13.99 -3.10 -4.65
N MET A 42 12.74 -3.31 -4.20
CA MET A 42 12.45 -3.93 -2.90
C MET A 42 12.93 -5.38 -2.82
N GLU A 43 12.77 -6.16 -3.90
CA GLU A 43 13.32 -7.52 -3.99
C GLU A 43 14.85 -7.53 -3.87
N GLN A 44 15.53 -6.62 -4.57
CA GLN A 44 17.00 -6.48 -4.51
C GLN A 44 17.49 -6.10 -3.11
N GLU A 45 16.68 -5.39 -2.33
CA GLU A 45 16.98 -4.96 -0.97
C GLU A 45 16.44 -5.91 0.11
N ALA A 46 15.96 -7.09 -0.28
CA ALA A 46 15.46 -8.14 0.62
C ALA A 46 14.29 -7.68 1.52
N PHE A 47 13.38 -6.88 0.98
CA PHE A 47 12.10 -6.61 1.63
C PHE A 47 11.18 -7.84 1.55
N ASP A 48 10.48 -8.14 2.64
CA ASP A 48 9.59 -9.31 2.72
C ASP A 48 8.18 -9.01 2.20
N ILE A 49 7.70 -7.78 2.39
CA ILE A 49 6.34 -7.36 2.05
C ILE A 49 6.30 -5.87 1.71
N SER A 50 5.30 -5.44 0.96
CA SER A 50 5.01 -4.02 0.73
C SER A 50 3.57 -3.65 1.09
N LEU A 51 3.39 -2.41 1.55
CA LEU A 51 2.08 -1.80 1.78
C LEU A 51 1.94 -0.55 0.93
N LEU A 52 0.77 -0.39 0.30
CA LEU A 52 0.41 0.77 -0.50
C LEU A 52 -0.89 1.37 0.03
N GLY A 53 -0.83 2.64 0.46
CA GLY A 53 -2.01 3.41 0.81
C GLY A 53 -2.71 3.92 -0.45
N THR A 54 -4.00 3.65 -0.60
CA THR A 54 -4.79 4.12 -1.77
C THR A 54 -5.30 5.55 -1.60
N GLY A 55 -5.14 6.15 -0.41
CA GLY A 55 -5.65 7.47 -0.09
C GLY A 55 -7.19 7.58 -0.05
N ARG A 56 -7.91 6.47 -0.21
CA ARG A 56 -9.36 6.44 -0.14
C ARG A 56 -9.77 6.55 1.33
N GLN A 57 -10.45 7.65 1.70
CA GLN A 57 -11.08 7.73 3.01
C GLN A 57 -12.16 6.66 3.10
N VAL A 58 -12.10 5.82 4.13
CA VAL A 58 -13.23 5.00 4.53
C VAL A 58 -14.23 5.98 5.14
N ILE A 59 -15.33 6.24 4.41
CA ILE A 59 -16.46 6.96 4.99
C ILE A 59 -17.24 5.91 5.78
N ASP A 60 -16.91 5.75 7.06
CA ASP A 60 -17.68 4.91 7.96
C ASP A 60 -19.04 5.58 8.23
N ASN A 61 -20.02 5.35 7.35
CA ASN A 61 -21.43 5.57 7.66
C ASN A 61 -21.93 4.44 8.57
N CYS A 62 -21.30 4.24 9.72
CA CYS A 62 -21.82 3.37 10.77
C CYS A 62 -22.74 4.20 11.66
N ASP A 63 -24.01 4.25 11.27
CA ASP A 63 -25.10 4.64 12.13
C ASP A 63 -25.06 3.76 13.39
N SER A 64 -24.61 4.35 14.50
CA SER A 64 -24.34 3.65 15.76
C SER A 64 -25.61 3.20 16.48
N SER A 65 -26.79 3.38 15.86
CA SER A 65 -28.10 3.13 16.45
C SER A 65 -28.71 1.76 16.10
N LYS A 66 -27.98 0.83 15.46
CA LYS A 66 -28.55 -0.46 15.02
C LYS A 66 -27.78 -1.73 15.44
N VAL A 67 -27.01 -1.66 16.53
CA VAL A 67 -26.36 -2.88 17.09
C VAL A 67 -26.91 -3.16 18.49
N PHE A 68 -28.22 -3.31 18.60
CA PHE A 68 -28.87 -4.12 19.64
C PHE A 68 -30.21 -4.61 19.07
N ASP A 69 -30.22 -5.87 18.65
CA ASP A 69 -31.33 -6.83 18.79
C ASP A 69 -30.73 -8.24 18.75
#